data_AF-A0A7K3H5G5-F1
#
_entry.id   AF-A0A7K3H5G5-F1
#
_cell.length_a   1.000
_cell.length_b   1.000
_cell.length_c   1.000
_cell.angle_alpha   90.00
_cell.angle_beta   90.00
_cell.angle_gamma   90.00
#
_symmetry.space_group_name_H-M   'P 1'
#
loop_
_entity.id
_entity.type
_entity.pdbx_description
1 polymer ?
#
loop_
_entity_poly.entity_id
_entity_poly.type
_entity_poly.pdbx_seq_one_letter_code
_entity_poly.pdbx_strand_id
1 'polypeptide(L)'
;MREGPDPTVCENCGATERAPAPAPLPGGGGDASGDGDAGGDSGAAGAGRDRDEEGRARNARPRDGLGRPLPYGAPGVERQPEGVPRTPGQTLEEAQRLLDDGRPFHAHEVLEDAWKAALEKPERPLWRAMAQLAVGVTHAARGNTKGAVALLERAADGIEPFAAAPPFGIDAAGLTSWARRFAAGLSAGGTAPEAGRPPRLRATGATEPTGEGSGQSENTGETGG
;
A
#
# COMPACT_ATOMS: atom_id res chain seq x y z
N MET A 1 -4.83 -16.75 26.45
CA MET A 1 -5.03 -16.96 25.00
C MET A 1 -4.92 -15.59 24.35
N ARG A 2 -3.84 -15.33 23.62
CA ARG A 2 -3.55 -14.01 23.06
C ARG A 2 -4.57 -13.72 21.95
N GLU A 3 -5.23 -12.58 22.04
CA GLU A 3 -6.09 -12.06 20.98
C GLU A 3 -5.25 -11.94 19.71
N GLY A 4 -5.73 -12.57 18.63
CA GLY A 4 -5.12 -12.45 17.32
C GLY A 4 -5.34 -11.03 16.77
N PRO A 5 -4.44 -10.54 15.91
CA PRO A 5 -4.43 -9.16 15.46
C PRO A 5 -5.69 -8.73 14.71
N ASP A 6 -6.07 -7.45 14.88
CA ASP A 6 -7.23 -6.84 14.23
C ASP A 6 -6.94 -6.64 12.72
N PRO A 7 -7.72 -7.23 11.80
CA PRO A 7 -7.51 -7.10 10.35
C PRO A 7 -7.74 -5.67 9.83
N THR A 8 -8.13 -4.72 10.68
CA THR A 8 -8.33 -3.31 10.36
C THR A 8 -7.01 -2.52 10.38
N VAL A 9 -5.92 -3.12 10.86
CA VAL A 9 -4.57 -2.54 10.92
C VAL A 9 -3.63 -3.49 10.16
N CYS A 10 -3.05 -3.06 9.02
CA CYS A 10 -1.94 -3.80 8.42
C CYS A 10 -0.77 -3.78 9.42
N GLU A 11 -0.58 -4.87 10.16
CA GLU A 11 0.37 -4.93 11.26
C GLU A 11 1.84 -4.94 10.82
N ASN A 12 2.11 -5.19 9.52
CA ASN A 12 3.47 -5.35 9.00
C ASN A 12 3.93 -4.22 8.05
N CYS A 13 3.03 -3.35 7.62
CA CYS A 13 3.35 -2.28 6.67
C CYS A 13 4.12 -1.11 7.33
N GLY A 14 3.96 -0.90 8.65
CA GLY A 14 4.59 0.18 9.41
C GLY A 14 5.85 -0.19 10.20
N ALA A 15 6.17 -1.49 10.35
CA ALA A 15 7.33 -1.93 11.11
C ALA A 15 8.59 -1.81 10.24
N THR A 16 9.42 -0.79 10.47
CA THR A 16 10.81 -0.80 10.02
C THR A 16 11.45 -2.13 10.40
N GLU A 17 12.17 -2.76 9.47
CA GLU A 17 13.05 -3.87 9.81
C GLU A 17 13.92 -3.38 10.99
N ARG A 18 13.82 -4.09 12.11
CA ARG A 18 14.33 -3.70 13.43
C ARG A 18 15.81 -3.33 13.33
N ALA A 19 16.12 -2.03 13.45
CA ALA A 19 17.47 -1.58 13.79
C ALA A 19 17.91 -2.27 15.10
N PRO A 20 19.19 -2.66 15.25
CA PRO A 20 19.66 -3.28 16.49
C PRO A 20 19.39 -2.35 17.66
N ALA A 21 18.84 -2.90 18.75
CA ALA A 21 18.51 -2.15 19.95
C ALA A 21 19.76 -1.40 20.47
N PRO A 22 19.65 -0.13 20.88
CA PRO A 22 20.70 0.49 21.67
C PRO A 22 20.89 -0.29 22.97
N ALA A 23 22.14 -0.41 23.42
CA ALA A 23 22.52 -1.15 24.62
C ALA A 23 21.70 -0.69 25.84
N PRO A 24 21.32 -1.60 26.75
CA PRO A 24 20.54 -1.25 27.93
C PRO A 24 21.34 -0.32 28.85
N LEU A 25 20.71 0.79 29.21
CA LEU A 25 21.15 1.69 30.27
C LEU A 25 20.98 0.99 31.63
N PRO A 26 21.92 1.09 32.58
CA PRO A 26 21.77 0.46 33.88
C PRO A 26 20.75 1.20 34.76
N GLY A 27 19.70 0.46 35.12
CA GLY A 27 19.04 0.37 36.43
C GLY A 27 18.82 1.62 37.29
N GLY A 28 17.55 1.96 37.47
CA GLY A 28 17.06 2.75 38.61
C GLY A 28 15.77 2.14 39.14
N GLY A 29 15.83 1.52 40.32
CA GLY A 29 14.69 0.88 41.00
C GLY A 29 13.74 1.90 41.63
N GLY A 30 12.50 1.46 41.85
CA GLY A 30 11.43 2.23 42.48
C GLY A 30 10.17 1.39 42.62
N ASP A 31 10.11 0.70 43.75
CA ASP A 31 9.01 -0.04 44.37
C ASP A 31 7.72 0.78 44.59
N ALA A 32 6.55 0.16 44.34
CA ALA A 32 5.31 0.42 45.07
C ALA A 32 4.28 -0.71 44.83
N SER A 33 3.95 -1.42 45.90
CA SER A 33 2.89 -2.42 46.02
C SER A 33 1.49 -1.78 46.04
N GLY A 34 0.47 -2.55 45.62
CA GLY A 34 -0.94 -2.19 45.81
C GLY A 34 -1.90 -3.30 45.37
N ASP A 35 -2.29 -4.15 46.32
CA ASP A 35 -3.36 -5.15 46.26
C ASP A 35 -4.76 -4.52 46.03
N GLY A 36 -5.65 -5.28 45.38
CA GLY A 36 -7.07 -4.94 45.25
C GLY A 36 -7.88 -5.96 44.44
N ASP A 37 -8.40 -6.98 45.12
CA ASP A 37 -9.39 -7.97 44.67
C ASP A 37 -10.81 -7.36 44.58
N ALA A 38 -11.62 -7.76 43.57
CA ALA A 38 -13.06 -8.08 43.69
C ALA A 38 -13.79 -8.23 42.34
N GLY A 39 -14.33 -9.43 42.10
CA GLY A 39 -15.76 -9.68 41.81
C GLY A 39 -16.47 -9.12 40.55
N GLY A 40 -16.86 -10.04 39.64
CA GLY A 40 -18.28 -10.42 39.49
C GLY A 40 -19.22 -9.66 38.51
N ASP A 41 -19.54 -10.36 37.41
CA ASP A 41 -20.89 -10.66 36.89
C ASP A 41 -21.66 -9.75 35.89
N SER A 42 -22.03 -10.41 34.78
CA SER A 42 -23.24 -10.32 33.92
C SER A 42 -23.63 -9.06 33.11
N GLY A 43 -23.49 -9.20 31.78
CA GLY A 43 -24.68 -9.32 30.90
C GLY A 43 -25.00 -8.17 29.93
N ALA A 44 -24.61 -8.32 28.65
CA ALA A 44 -25.47 -7.94 27.50
C ALA A 44 -24.95 -8.56 26.19
N ALA A 45 -25.83 -9.28 25.49
CA ALA A 45 -25.60 -10.06 24.29
C ALA A 45 -25.15 -9.23 23.08
N GLY A 46 -24.21 -9.79 22.30
CA GLY A 46 -23.82 -9.28 20.99
C GLY A 46 -23.16 -10.36 20.14
N ALA A 47 -24.00 -11.08 19.39
CA ALA A 47 -23.72 -11.89 18.20
C ALA A 47 -22.39 -12.69 18.15
N GLY A 48 -22.54 -14.02 18.18
CA GLY A 48 -21.45 -14.96 17.97
C GLY A 48 -20.61 -14.58 16.76
N ARG A 49 -19.29 -14.47 16.99
CA ARG A 49 -18.29 -14.23 15.95
C ARG A 49 -18.46 -15.29 14.87
N ASP A 50 -18.78 -14.83 13.67
CA ASP A 50 -18.97 -15.67 12.50
C ASP A 50 -17.65 -16.38 12.20
N ARG A 51 -17.70 -17.72 12.19
CA ARG A 51 -16.53 -18.60 12.08
C ARG A 51 -16.79 -19.62 10.98
N ASP A 52 -15.77 -19.93 10.20
CA ASP A 52 -15.85 -21.06 9.27
C ASP A 52 -15.83 -22.41 10.01
N GLU A 53 -16.01 -23.50 9.26
CA GLU A 53 -15.98 -24.88 9.77
C GLU A 53 -14.64 -25.26 10.44
N GLU A 54 -13.60 -24.44 10.22
CA GLU A 54 -12.26 -24.59 10.79
C GLU A 54 -12.03 -23.64 11.98
N GLY A 55 -13.03 -22.87 12.40
CA GLY A 55 -12.98 -21.96 13.55
C GLY A 55 -12.30 -20.62 13.27
N ARG A 56 -11.96 -20.30 12.01
CA ARG A 56 -11.39 -19.00 11.64
C ARG A 56 -12.48 -17.95 11.58
N ALA A 57 -12.21 -16.77 12.14
CA ALA A 57 -13.14 -15.66 12.10
C ALA A 57 -13.39 -15.24 10.64
N ARG A 58 -14.56 -15.58 10.09
CA ARG A 58 -15.01 -15.04 8.81
C ARG A 58 -15.64 -13.69 9.10
N ASN A 59 -14.94 -12.63 8.74
CA ASN A 59 -15.50 -11.30 8.84
C ASN A 59 -16.47 -11.10 7.66
N ALA A 60 -17.67 -11.68 7.75
CA ALA A 60 -18.73 -11.59 6.73
C ALA A 60 -19.45 -10.23 6.74
N ARG A 61 -19.04 -9.31 7.62
CA ARG A 61 -19.64 -7.98 7.70
C ARG A 61 -19.31 -7.18 6.42
N PRO A 62 -20.32 -6.68 5.68
CA PRO A 62 -20.09 -5.88 4.48
C PRO A 62 -19.21 -4.66 4.79
N ARG A 63 -18.37 -4.24 3.84
CA ARG A 63 -17.44 -3.11 4.00
C ARG A 63 -17.59 -2.10 2.87
N ASP A 64 -17.26 -0.84 3.11
CA ASP A 64 -17.18 0.17 2.07
C ASP A 64 -15.89 0.07 1.24
N GLY A 65 -15.74 0.90 0.20
CA GLY A 65 -14.54 0.95 -0.66
C GLY A 65 -13.25 1.31 0.09
N LEU A 66 -13.36 1.85 1.30
CA LEU A 66 -12.27 2.17 2.21
C LEU A 66 -12.06 1.08 3.27
N GLY A 67 -12.77 -0.05 3.22
CA GLY A 67 -12.64 -1.15 4.17
C GLY A 67 -13.32 -0.92 5.53
N ARG A 68 -14.12 0.15 5.70
CA ARG A 68 -14.87 0.39 6.95
C ARG A 68 -16.07 -0.55 7.03
N PRO A 69 -16.35 -1.16 8.19
CA PRO A 69 -17.52 -2.02 8.35
C PRO A 69 -18.84 -1.26 8.15
N LEU A 70 -19.73 -1.79 7.31
CA LEU A 70 -21.08 -1.28 7.07
C LEU A 70 -22.11 -1.93 8.01
N PRO A 71 -23.31 -1.34 8.17
CA PRO A 71 -24.43 -2.02 8.80
C PRO A 71 -24.77 -3.35 8.09
N TYR A 72 -25.29 -4.31 8.83
CA TYR A 72 -25.79 -5.56 8.24
C TYR A 72 -26.92 -5.26 7.24
N GLY A 73 -26.87 -5.91 6.07
CA GLY A 73 -27.86 -5.70 4.99
C GLY A 73 -27.54 -4.56 4.01
N ALA A 74 -26.51 -3.75 4.27
CA ALA A 74 -26.00 -2.81 3.27
C ALA A 74 -25.17 -3.55 2.21
N PRO A 75 -25.28 -3.20 0.91
CA PRO A 75 -24.39 -3.75 -0.11
C PRO A 75 -22.96 -3.30 0.20
N GLY A 76 -22.10 -4.25 0.55
CA GLY A 76 -20.67 -4.01 0.69
C GLY A 76 -19.97 -4.09 -0.66
N VAL A 77 -18.77 -3.52 -0.71
CA VAL A 77 -17.85 -3.80 -1.81
C VAL A 77 -17.27 -5.20 -1.59
N GLU A 78 -17.35 -6.03 -2.62
CA GLU A 78 -16.75 -7.36 -2.60
C GLU A 78 -15.24 -7.25 -2.39
N ARG A 79 -14.72 -8.02 -1.43
CA ARG A 79 -13.28 -8.07 -1.16
C ARG A 79 -12.56 -8.56 -2.42
N GLN A 80 -11.38 -8.02 -2.67
CA GLN A 80 -10.55 -8.57 -3.73
C GLN A 80 -10.22 -10.04 -3.40
N PRO A 81 -10.24 -10.95 -4.38
CA PRO A 81 -9.79 -12.31 -4.16
C PRO A 81 -8.29 -12.28 -3.77
N GLU A 82 -8.01 -12.71 -2.54
CA GLU A 82 -6.66 -12.84 -1.98
C GLU A 82 -5.88 -13.91 -2.77
N GLY A 83 -4.60 -13.66 -3.06
CA GLY A 83 -3.72 -14.69 -3.62
C GLY A 83 -3.94 -15.00 -5.11
N VAL A 84 -4.61 -14.12 -5.87
CA VAL A 84 -4.64 -14.25 -7.33
C VAL A 84 -3.26 -13.91 -7.90
N PRO A 85 -2.55 -14.86 -8.54
CA PRO A 85 -1.25 -14.60 -9.12
C PRO A 85 -1.40 -13.58 -10.26
N ARG A 86 -0.74 -12.43 -10.13
CA ARG A 86 -0.68 -11.38 -11.14
C ARG A 86 0.77 -11.14 -11.54
N THR A 87 0.98 -10.89 -12.84
CA THR A 87 2.26 -10.34 -13.30
C THR A 87 2.43 -8.90 -12.80
N PRO A 88 3.67 -8.37 -12.73
CA PRO A 88 3.91 -6.97 -12.37
C PRO A 88 3.05 -5.97 -13.15
N GLY A 89 2.87 -6.17 -14.46
CA GLY A 89 2.03 -5.30 -15.29
C GLY A 89 0.56 -5.33 -14.87
N GLN A 90 0.00 -6.53 -14.68
CA GLN A 90 -1.39 -6.70 -14.24
C GLN A 90 -1.63 -6.17 -12.83
N THR A 91 -0.66 -6.32 -11.92
CA THR A 91 -0.72 -5.71 -10.58
C THR A 91 -0.82 -4.20 -10.68
N LEU A 92 0.01 -3.56 -11.50
CA LEU A 92 0.01 -2.11 -11.67
C LEU A 92 -1.28 -1.60 -12.31
N GLU A 93 -1.78 -2.29 -13.33
CA GLU A 93 -3.04 -1.95 -14.01
C GLU A 93 -4.23 -2.04 -13.06
N GLU A 94 -4.35 -3.14 -12.29
CA GLU A 94 -5.45 -3.30 -11.35
C GLU A 94 -5.34 -2.32 -10.18
N ALA A 95 -4.14 -2.09 -9.64
CA ALA A 95 -3.93 -1.10 -8.59
C ALA A 95 -4.27 0.33 -9.08
N GLN A 96 -3.91 0.68 -10.32
CA GLN A 96 -4.28 1.97 -10.91
C GLN A 96 -5.80 2.11 -11.04
N ARG A 97 -6.48 1.09 -11.58
CA ARG A 97 -7.94 1.09 -11.72
C ARG A 97 -8.63 1.30 -10.37
N LEU A 98 -8.16 0.62 -9.33
CA LEU A 98 -8.71 0.76 -7.98
C LEU A 98 -8.46 2.14 -7.37
N LEU A 99 -7.30 2.75 -7.62
CA LEU A 99 -7.03 4.13 -7.20
C LEU A 99 -7.94 5.12 -7.95
N ASP A 100 -8.13 4.93 -9.25
CA ASP A 100 -9.00 5.73 -10.10
C ASP A 100 -10.48 5.63 -9.64
N ASP A 101 -10.91 4.45 -9.19
CA ASP A 101 -12.24 4.19 -8.63
C ASP A 101 -12.41 4.68 -7.17
N GLY A 102 -11.39 5.33 -6.58
CA GLY A 102 -11.45 5.80 -5.19
C GLY A 102 -11.42 4.67 -4.14
N ARG A 103 -10.80 3.52 -4.49
CA ARG A 103 -10.66 2.32 -3.64
C ARG A 103 -9.20 2.07 -3.21
N PRO A 104 -8.53 3.02 -2.53
CA PRO A 104 -7.11 2.91 -2.20
C PRO A 104 -6.78 1.74 -1.27
N PHE A 105 -7.72 1.29 -0.43
CA PHE A 105 -7.51 0.13 0.44
C PHE A 105 -7.40 -1.17 -0.37
N HIS A 106 -8.22 -1.31 -1.41
CA HIS A 106 -8.14 -2.47 -2.30
C HIS A 106 -6.89 -2.42 -3.18
N ALA A 107 -6.46 -1.22 -3.61
CA ALA A 107 -5.19 -1.06 -4.30
C ALA A 107 -4.00 -1.46 -3.41
N HIS A 108 -4.08 -1.14 -2.11
CA HIS A 108 -3.11 -1.59 -1.12
C HIS A 108 -3.02 -3.13 -1.06
N GLU A 109 -4.14 -3.84 -1.01
CA GLU A 109 -4.15 -5.32 -0.99
C GLU A 109 -3.45 -5.92 -2.22
N VAL A 110 -3.75 -5.40 -3.42
CA VAL A 110 -3.12 -5.85 -4.68
C VAL A 110 -1.60 -5.63 -4.68
N LEU A 111 -1.14 -4.48 -4.17
CA LEU A 111 0.29 -4.16 -4.09
C LEU A 111 0.99 -4.95 -2.97
N GLU A 112 0.29 -5.25 -1.88
CA GLU A 112 0.79 -6.09 -0.80
C GLU A 112 1.01 -7.54 -1.26
N ASP A 113 0.08 -8.09 -2.05
CA ASP A 113 0.23 -9.43 -2.64
C ASP A 113 1.47 -9.49 -3.55
N ALA A 114 1.72 -8.45 -4.35
CA ALA A 114 2.93 -8.36 -5.16
C ALA A 114 4.21 -8.28 -4.30
N TRP A 115 4.18 -7.54 -3.19
CA TRP A 115 5.28 -7.51 -2.24
C TRP A 115 5.56 -8.88 -1.61
N LYS A 116 4.50 -9.61 -1.22
CA LYS A 116 4.60 -10.97 -0.66
C LYS A 116 5.11 -11.96 -1.70
N ALA A 117 4.75 -11.79 -2.98
CA ALA A 117 5.19 -12.67 -4.07
C ALA A 117 6.64 -12.40 -4.51
N ALA A 118 7.14 -11.17 -4.36
CA ALA A 118 8.48 -10.75 -4.76
C ALA A 118 9.60 -11.22 -3.80
N LEU A 119 9.46 -12.37 -3.13
CA LEU A 119 10.50 -12.91 -2.25
C LEU A 119 11.82 -13.04 -3.01
N GLU A 120 12.92 -12.62 -2.38
CA GLU A 120 14.28 -12.60 -2.96
C GLU A 120 14.46 -11.73 -4.21
N LYS A 121 13.47 -10.92 -4.61
CA LYS A 121 13.56 -10.03 -5.78
C LYS A 121 14.04 -8.63 -5.38
N PRO A 122 14.90 -7.97 -6.20
CA PRO A 122 15.41 -6.62 -5.90
C PRO A 122 14.31 -5.55 -5.85
N GLU A 123 13.20 -5.75 -6.56
CA GLU A 123 12.02 -4.87 -6.55
C GLU A 123 11.12 -5.02 -5.32
N ARG A 124 11.36 -5.99 -4.44
CA ARG A 124 10.50 -6.23 -3.25
C ARG A 124 10.31 -4.98 -2.37
N PRO A 125 11.35 -4.18 -2.07
CA PRO A 125 11.19 -2.93 -1.31
C PRO A 125 10.29 -1.91 -2.02
N LEU A 126 10.32 -1.86 -3.36
CA LEU A 126 9.46 -0.98 -4.15
C LEU A 126 7.98 -1.36 -3.98
N TRP A 127 7.64 -2.64 -4.11
CA TRP A 127 6.26 -3.11 -3.91
C TRP A 127 5.73 -2.77 -2.51
N ARG A 128 6.57 -2.92 -1.49
CA ARG A 128 6.24 -2.51 -0.12
C ARG A 128 5.95 -1.01 -0.04
N ALA A 129 6.80 -0.18 -0.63
CA ALA A 129 6.63 1.27 -0.61
C ALA A 129 5.38 1.72 -1.37
N MET A 130 5.04 1.06 -2.49
CA MET A 130 3.78 1.30 -3.21
C MET A 130 2.56 0.87 -2.40
N ALA A 131 2.63 -0.25 -1.68
CA ALA A 131 1.57 -0.65 -0.75
C ALA A 131 1.38 0.38 0.38
N GLN A 132 2.48 0.96 0.89
CA GLN A 132 2.46 2.07 1.86
C GLN A 132 1.82 3.33 1.29
N LEU A 133 2.11 3.67 0.03
CA LEU A 133 1.49 4.80 -0.67
C LEU A 133 -0.04 4.66 -0.64
N ALA A 134 -0.55 3.51 -1.09
CA ALA A 134 -1.98 3.25 -1.17
C ALA A 134 -2.69 3.27 0.20
N VAL A 135 -2.08 2.71 1.25
CA VAL A 135 -2.64 2.82 2.61
C VAL A 135 -2.52 4.23 3.19
N GLY A 136 -1.48 5.01 2.82
CA GLY A 136 -1.38 6.43 3.14
C GLY A 136 -2.55 7.24 2.57
N VAL A 137 -2.91 7.00 1.31
CA VAL A 137 -4.11 7.57 0.68
C VAL A 137 -5.39 7.14 1.40
N THR A 138 -5.48 5.87 1.82
CA THR A 138 -6.61 5.37 2.62
C THR A 138 -6.76 6.11 3.95
N HIS A 139 -5.65 6.36 4.65
CA HIS A 139 -5.66 7.13 5.90
C HIS A 139 -6.13 8.57 5.69
N ALA A 140 -5.68 9.22 4.60
CA ALA A 140 -6.12 10.56 4.25
C ALA A 140 -7.64 10.59 4.00
N ALA A 141 -8.15 9.64 3.22
CA ALA A 141 -9.58 9.52 2.93
C ALA A 141 -10.44 9.23 4.17
N ARG A 142 -9.87 8.61 5.21
CA ARG A 142 -10.52 8.37 6.51
C ARG A 142 -10.38 9.54 7.50
N GLY A 143 -9.72 10.64 7.11
CA GLY A 143 -9.47 11.79 7.98
C GLY A 143 -8.33 11.60 8.98
N ASN A 144 -7.55 10.53 8.88
CA ASN A 144 -6.37 10.31 9.71
C ASN A 144 -5.15 11.00 9.08
N THR A 145 -5.11 12.32 9.17
CA THR A 145 -4.05 13.15 8.56
C THR A 145 -2.66 12.79 9.06
N LYS A 146 -2.46 12.66 10.38
CA LYS A 146 -1.15 12.34 10.96
C LYS A 146 -0.61 10.99 10.44
N GLY A 147 -1.47 9.97 10.41
CA GLY A 147 -1.10 8.65 9.89
C GLY A 147 -0.84 8.69 8.38
N ALA A 148 -1.63 9.44 7.62
CA ALA A 148 -1.46 9.60 6.19
C ALA A 148 -0.11 10.22 5.83
N VAL A 149 0.26 11.34 6.46
CA VAL A 149 1.53 12.05 6.25
C VAL A 149 2.71 11.09 6.48
N ALA A 150 2.74 10.42 7.63
CA ALA A 150 3.83 9.52 7.97
C ALA A 150 3.99 8.33 6.99
N LEU A 151 2.87 7.82 6.45
CA LEU A 151 2.89 6.75 5.46
C LEU A 151 3.32 7.23 4.07
N LEU A 152 2.84 8.41 3.65
CA LEU A 152 3.16 9.01 2.36
C LEU A 152 4.65 9.41 2.28
N GLU A 153 5.21 9.98 3.34
CA GLU A 153 6.64 10.31 3.42
C GLU A 153 7.50 9.03 3.33
N ARG A 154 7.16 8.00 4.12
CA ARG A 154 7.87 6.73 4.08
C ARG A 154 7.77 6.04 2.72
N ALA A 155 6.60 6.08 2.09
CA ALA A 155 6.42 5.56 0.75
C ALA A 155 7.31 6.31 -0.26
N ALA A 156 7.39 7.64 -0.16
CA ALA A 156 8.26 8.44 -1.01
C ALA A 156 9.74 8.04 -0.85
N ASP A 157 10.21 7.91 0.38
CA ASP A 157 11.59 7.49 0.70
C ASP A 157 11.90 6.07 0.20
N GLY A 158 10.90 5.17 0.21
CA GLY A 158 11.05 3.81 -0.29
C GLY A 158 11.00 3.67 -1.81
N ILE A 159 10.29 4.58 -2.50
CA ILE A 159 10.19 4.60 -3.97
C ILE A 159 11.38 5.32 -4.61
N GLU A 160 11.88 6.38 -3.98
CA GLU A 160 12.94 7.26 -4.51
C GLU A 160 14.20 6.53 -5.01
N PRO A 161 14.72 5.47 -4.35
CA PRO A 161 15.89 4.73 -4.83
C PRO A 161 15.70 4.09 -6.22
N PHE A 162 14.46 3.89 -6.66
CA PHE A 162 14.13 3.29 -7.96
C PHE A 162 13.93 4.33 -9.06
N ALA A 163 14.00 5.64 -8.76
CA ALA A 163 13.72 6.71 -9.72
C ALA A 163 14.66 6.73 -10.94
N ALA A 164 15.93 6.33 -10.76
CA ALA A 164 16.92 6.32 -11.84
C ALA A 164 16.71 5.19 -12.86
N ALA A 165 16.15 4.06 -12.43
CA ALA A 165 15.93 2.87 -13.24
C ALA A 165 14.66 2.14 -12.77
N PRO A 166 13.47 2.71 -13.03
CA PRO A 166 12.24 2.15 -12.48
C PRO A 166 11.87 0.84 -13.19
N PRO A 167 11.65 -0.26 -12.45
CA PRO A 167 11.22 -1.51 -13.06
C PRO A 167 9.76 -1.41 -13.52
N PHE A 168 9.39 -2.28 -14.47
CA PHE A 168 8.01 -2.48 -14.95
C PHE A 168 7.30 -1.23 -15.53
N GLY A 169 8.06 -0.17 -15.83
CA GLY A 169 7.53 1.10 -16.31
C GLY A 169 6.88 1.95 -15.22
N ILE A 170 7.22 1.72 -13.94
CA ILE A 170 6.70 2.49 -12.80
C ILE A 170 7.16 3.95 -12.89
N ASP A 171 6.27 4.91 -12.63
CA ASP A 171 6.64 6.32 -12.54
C ASP A 171 7.22 6.66 -11.15
N ALA A 172 8.39 6.09 -10.82
CA ALA A 172 8.95 6.23 -9.48
C ALA A 172 9.20 7.71 -9.10
N ALA A 173 9.72 8.51 -10.03
CA ALA A 173 9.95 9.94 -9.80
C ALA A 173 8.65 10.73 -9.60
N GLY A 174 7.62 10.46 -10.43
CA GLY A 174 6.31 11.08 -10.30
C GLY A 174 5.61 10.69 -9.00
N LEU A 175 5.68 9.41 -8.61
CA LEU A 175 5.11 8.89 -7.38
C LEU A 175 5.75 9.50 -6.13
N THR A 176 7.08 9.55 -6.06
CA THR A 176 7.81 10.21 -4.96
C THR A 176 7.40 11.67 -4.84
N SER A 177 7.39 12.41 -5.96
CA SER A 177 7.02 13.83 -5.97
C SER A 177 5.56 14.04 -5.55
N TRP A 178 4.65 13.20 -6.04
CA TRP A 178 3.23 13.25 -5.70
C TRP A 178 3.00 12.97 -4.22
N ALA A 179 3.63 11.93 -3.66
CA ALA A 179 3.49 11.56 -2.26
C ALA A 179 3.96 12.67 -1.31
N ARG A 180 5.12 13.28 -1.60
CA ARG A 180 5.66 14.40 -0.81
C ARG A 180 4.74 15.63 -0.86
N ARG A 181 4.21 15.99 -2.04
CA ARG A 181 3.25 17.11 -2.16
C ARG A 181 1.94 16.84 -1.43
N PHE A 182 1.42 15.61 -1.52
CA PHE A 182 0.19 15.25 -0.82
C PHE A 182 0.38 15.33 0.70
N ALA A 183 1.48 14.77 1.23
CA ALA A 183 1.83 14.87 2.64
C ALA A 183 1.98 16.33 3.10
N ALA A 184 2.68 17.16 2.33
CA ALA A 184 2.85 18.58 2.66
C ALA A 184 1.50 19.34 2.70
N GLY A 185 0.62 19.09 1.73
CA GLY A 185 -0.71 19.71 1.70
C GLY A 185 -1.59 19.31 2.89
N LEU A 186 -1.54 18.03 3.27
CA LEU A 186 -2.23 17.50 4.45
C LEU A 186 -1.72 18.14 5.75
N SER A 187 -0.40 18.27 5.91
CA SER A 187 0.23 18.90 7.09
C SER A 187 -0.10 20.39 7.21
N ALA A 188 -0.29 21.09 6.09
CA ALA A 188 -0.66 22.50 6.06
C ALA A 188 -2.15 22.75 6.43
N GLY A 189 -2.94 21.70 6.69
CA GLY A 189 -4.36 21.82 7.02
C GLY A 189 -5.26 22.24 5.85
N GLY A 190 -4.72 22.27 4.63
CA GLY A 190 -5.48 22.54 3.42
C GLY A 190 -6.06 21.26 2.79
N THR A 191 -7.02 21.42 1.88
CA THR A 191 -7.34 20.36 0.93
C THR A 191 -6.15 20.21 -0.01
N ALA A 192 -5.36 19.15 0.15
CA ALA A 192 -4.26 18.91 -0.77
C ALA A 192 -4.80 18.80 -2.20
N PRO A 193 -4.18 19.44 -3.21
CA PRO A 193 -4.62 19.36 -4.60
C PRO A 193 -4.73 17.90 -5.10
N GLU A 194 -3.98 17.00 -4.45
CA GLU A 194 -3.89 15.61 -4.83
C GLU A 194 -5.03 14.75 -4.24
N ALA A 195 -5.82 15.28 -3.29
CA ALA A 195 -6.89 14.55 -2.60
C ALA A 195 -8.03 14.08 -3.52
N GLY A 196 -8.13 14.63 -4.75
CA GLY A 196 -9.08 14.21 -5.78
C GLY A 196 -8.43 13.66 -7.05
N ARG A 197 -7.11 13.49 -7.07
CA ARG A 197 -6.36 13.04 -8.24
C ARG A 197 -5.40 11.92 -7.84
N PRO A 198 -5.79 10.65 -8.03
CA PRO A 198 -4.91 9.53 -7.70
C PRO A 198 -3.61 9.62 -8.53
N PRO A 199 -2.50 9.10 -7.99
CA PRO A 199 -1.24 9.12 -8.71
C PRO A 199 -1.31 8.21 -9.93
N ARG A 200 -0.44 8.46 -10.92
CA ARG A 200 -0.19 7.52 -12.00
C ARG A 200 0.93 6.57 -11.60
N LEU A 201 0.63 5.28 -11.55
CA LEU A 201 1.58 4.26 -11.15
C LEU A 201 2.62 3.98 -12.23
N ARG A 202 2.29 4.24 -13.50
CA ARG A 202 3.17 4.01 -14.66
C ARG A 202 3.45 5.32 -15.38
N ALA A 203 4.66 5.44 -15.92
CA ALA A 203 5.04 6.60 -16.71
C ALA A 203 4.22 6.62 -18.01
N THR A 204 3.65 7.76 -18.34
CA THR A 204 2.96 7.94 -19.63
C THR A 204 4.02 8.20 -20.71
N GLY A 205 4.44 7.13 -21.39
CA GLY A 205 5.24 7.18 -22.61
C GLY A 205 6.73 7.47 -22.41
N ALA A 206 7.54 6.41 -22.29
CA ALA A 206 8.74 6.37 -23.13
C ALA A 206 8.26 5.94 -24.51
N THR A 207 8.10 6.88 -25.42
CA THR A 207 8.00 6.57 -26.85
C THR A 207 9.23 5.75 -27.19
N GLU A 208 9.03 4.50 -27.63
CA GLU A 208 10.08 3.69 -28.26
C GLU A 208 10.86 4.58 -29.24
N PRO A 209 12.20 4.63 -29.21
CA PRO A 209 12.93 5.29 -30.28
C PRO A 209 12.52 4.59 -31.58
N THR A 210 11.79 5.32 -32.42
CA THR A 210 11.46 4.90 -33.78
C THR A 210 12.78 4.51 -34.42
N GLY A 211 12.93 3.22 -34.69
CA GLY A 211 14.08 2.69 -35.43
C GLY A 211 14.13 3.40 -36.77
N GLU A 212 15.05 4.35 -36.88
CA GLU A 212 15.36 5.03 -38.12
C GLU A 212 16.01 3.99 -39.03
N GLY A 213 15.16 3.37 -39.84
CA GLY A 213 15.57 2.52 -40.94
C GLY A 213 16.37 3.35 -41.92
N SER A 214 17.68 3.42 -41.72
CA SER A 214 18.64 3.84 -42.73
C SER A 214 18.69 2.78 -43.83
N GLY A 215 17.67 2.78 -44.68
CA GLY A 215 17.72 2.22 -46.02
C GLY A 215 18.46 3.20 -46.93
N GLN A 216 19.79 3.24 -46.83
CA GLN A 216 20.59 3.88 -47.88
C GLN A 216 20.65 2.92 -49.07
N SER A 217 19.78 3.23 -50.03
CA SER A 217 19.90 2.80 -51.41
C SER A 217 21.12 3.48 -52.02
N GLU A 218 22.18 2.73 -52.28
CA GLU A 218 23.24 3.19 -53.18
C GLU A 218 23.27 2.27 -54.41
N ASN A 219 22.64 2.82 -55.45
CA ASN A 219 22.80 2.50 -56.85
C ASN A 219 24.26 2.74 -57.26
N THR A 220 24.95 1.72 -57.77
CA THR A 220 26.13 1.93 -58.60
C THR A 220 25.93 1.17 -59.90
N GLY A 221 25.43 1.90 -60.91
CA GLY A 221 25.64 1.56 -62.31
C GLY A 221 27.08 1.86 -62.74
N GLU A 222 27.40 1.44 -63.98
CA GLU A 222 28.69 1.49 -64.70
C GLU A 222 29.68 0.37 -64.34
N THR A 223 30.34 -0.37 -65.26
CA THR A 223 30.62 -0.31 -66.72
C THR A 223 31.10 -1.74 -67.11
N GLY A 224 30.79 -2.34 -68.27
CA GLY A 224 31.48 -2.12 -69.54
C GLY A 224 32.84 -2.87 -69.63
N GLY A 225 32.89 -4.03 -70.30
CA GLY A 225 34.13 -4.76 -70.61
C GLY A 225 33.92 -6.24 -70.92
#